data_AF-A0A9N8VWS7-F1
#
_entry.id   AF-A0A9N8VWS7-F1
#
_cell.length_a   1.000
_cell.length_b   1.000
_cell.length_c   1.000
_cell.angle_alpha   90.00
_cell.angle_beta   90.00
_cell.angle_gamma   90.00
#
_symmetry.space_group_name_H-M   'P 1'
#
loop_
_entity.id
_entity.type
_entity.pdbx_description
1 polymer ?
#
loop_
_entity_poly.entity_id
_entity_poly.type
_entity_poly.pdbx_seq_one_letter_code
_entity_poly.pdbx_strand_id
1 'polypeptide(L)'
;MLKEGQIVAAEGEEVEELDSTAAGEGEGETTVGEIGSSIIQQTEPPSIPVSKFFPDSKYPEGEICEYKNEMRYDDYNDLRRAAEVRKYAQKAIKPGMTMIEICEMIENGTRTLVEENGLEAGIGFPTGCSLNNCAAHYTPNAGDPTVLQYDDVCKIDFGTHVNGNVYSRIVDCAFTLTFNPVYDPLKEAVKDATNTGVRGYVREDGECSHYAKRHDVDQSTFRIKKAKALLNSISKHFGTLPFCRRYLDRVGETKYALALKHLVDSGVVESYPPLVDIKGSYTAQFEHTIILRPTCKEVVSSGDDY
;
A
#
# COMPACT_ATOMS: atom_id res chain seq x y z
N MET A 1 21.27 49.98 17.07
CA MET A 1 20.43 50.71 16.10
C MET A 1 19.44 49.71 15.53
N LEU A 2 18.24 49.69 16.10
CA LEU A 2 17.08 48.97 15.57
C LEU A 2 16.41 49.89 14.55
N LYS A 3 15.99 49.35 13.39
CA LYS A 3 15.00 49.98 12.53
C LYS A 3 14.00 48.93 12.08
N GLU A 4 12.78 49.16 12.52
CA GLU A 4 11.53 48.54 12.09
C GLU A 4 11.12 48.99 10.69
N GLY A 5 10.22 48.21 10.10
CA GLY A 5 9.37 48.58 8.97
C GLY A 5 9.17 47.39 8.04
N GLN A 6 7.99 47.09 7.50
CA GLN A 6 6.63 47.58 7.75
C GLN A 6 5.75 46.57 7.00
N ILE A 7 4.69 46.10 7.64
CA ILE A 7 3.67 45.22 7.05
C ILE A 7 2.84 46.05 6.06
N VAL A 8 2.59 45.52 4.86
CA VAL A 8 1.59 46.05 3.92
C VAL A 8 0.61 44.93 3.63
N ALA A 9 -0.62 45.10 4.14
CA ALA A 9 -1.77 44.25 3.84
C ALA A 9 -2.38 44.72 2.51
N ALA A 10 -2.74 43.78 1.65
CA ALA A 10 -3.52 44.04 0.45
C ALA A 10 -5.02 43.93 0.78
N GLU A 11 -5.71 45.04 0.56
CA GLU A 11 -7.16 45.22 0.45
C GLU A 11 -7.68 44.29 -0.66
N GLY A 12 -8.80 43.56 -0.56
CA GLY A 12 -10.13 43.99 -0.15
C GLY A 12 -10.96 44.28 -1.41
N GLU A 13 -11.30 43.25 -2.19
CA GLU A 13 -12.16 43.40 -3.38
C GLU A 13 -13.63 43.52 -3.00
N GLU A 14 -14.29 44.45 -3.70
CA GLU A 14 -15.59 45.05 -3.43
C GLU A 14 -16.76 44.09 -3.67
N VAL A 15 -17.79 44.26 -2.83
CA VAL A 15 -19.08 43.58 -2.93
C VAL A 15 -20.02 44.53 -3.67
N GLU A 16 -20.40 44.21 -4.92
CA GLU A 16 -21.46 44.94 -5.63
C GLU A 16 -22.84 44.49 -5.12
N GLU A 17 -23.53 45.41 -4.44
CA GLU A 17 -24.99 45.37 -4.23
C GLU A 17 -25.70 45.71 -5.55
N LEU A 18 -26.70 44.91 -5.95
CA LEU A 18 -27.67 45.29 -6.98
C LEU A 18 -29.08 45.34 -6.39
N ASP A 19 -29.63 46.54 -6.46
CA ASP A 19 -30.95 46.96 -6.02
C ASP A 19 -32.08 46.35 -6.88
N SER A 20 -33.20 46.20 -6.21
CA SER A 20 -34.52 45.82 -6.65
C SER A 20 -35.15 46.76 -7.70
N THR A 21 -35.85 46.19 -8.69
CA THR A 21 -37.25 46.47 -9.05
C THR A 21 -37.59 45.98 -10.47
N ALA A 22 -38.68 45.22 -10.59
CA ALA A 22 -39.76 45.34 -11.59
C ALA A 22 -40.33 43.96 -11.99
N ALA A 23 -41.66 43.85 -11.84
CA ALA A 23 -42.48 42.67 -12.14
C ALA A 23 -42.77 42.53 -13.64
N GLY A 24 -42.91 41.28 -14.09
CA GLY A 24 -43.46 40.92 -15.40
C GLY A 24 -43.70 39.41 -15.48
N GLU A 25 -44.97 39.01 -15.54
CA GLU A 25 -45.46 37.63 -15.64
C GLU A 25 -45.14 37.02 -17.03
N GLY A 26 -44.79 35.73 -17.07
CA GLY A 26 -44.61 34.97 -18.31
C GLY A 26 -44.30 33.49 -18.05
N GLU A 27 -45.25 32.63 -18.38
CA GLU A 27 -45.25 31.17 -18.16
C GLU A 27 -44.31 30.41 -19.13
N GLY A 28 -43.70 29.33 -18.64
CA GLY A 28 -43.45 28.11 -19.43
C GLY A 28 -42.11 27.96 -20.17
N GLU A 29 -41.16 27.26 -19.55
CA GLU A 29 -40.48 26.02 -20.05
C GLU A 29 -39.22 25.76 -19.21
N THR A 30 -39.30 24.80 -18.30
CA THR A 30 -38.12 24.31 -17.56
C THR A 30 -37.36 23.37 -18.48
N THR A 31 -36.32 23.87 -19.13
CA THR A 31 -35.26 23.03 -19.67
C THR A 31 -34.47 22.47 -18.49
N VAL A 32 -34.47 21.14 -18.36
CA VAL A 32 -33.58 20.43 -17.43
C VAL A 32 -32.16 20.68 -17.93
N GLY A 33 -31.45 21.61 -17.28
CA GLY A 33 -30.03 21.78 -17.49
C GLY A 33 -29.32 20.48 -17.17
N GLU A 34 -28.60 19.93 -18.15
CA GLU A 34 -27.63 18.87 -17.92
C GLU A 34 -26.68 19.34 -16.82
N ILE A 35 -26.78 18.72 -15.64
CA ILE A 35 -25.78 18.85 -14.60
C ILE A 35 -24.54 18.19 -15.17
N GLY A 36 -23.63 19.01 -15.69
CA GLY A 36 -22.30 18.55 -16.10
C GLY A 36 -21.69 17.77 -14.94
N SER A 37 -21.52 16.46 -15.13
CA SER A 37 -20.73 15.63 -14.24
C SER A 37 -19.34 16.24 -14.23
N SER A 38 -18.98 16.93 -13.14
CA SER A 38 -17.60 17.29 -12.92
C SER A 38 -16.83 15.97 -12.84
N ILE A 39 -15.98 15.73 -13.83
CA ILE A 39 -15.09 14.58 -13.81
C ILE A 39 -14.19 14.77 -12.59
N ILE A 40 -14.42 13.99 -11.54
CA ILE A 40 -13.58 13.99 -10.35
C ILE A 40 -12.20 13.49 -10.79
N GLN A 41 -11.16 14.30 -10.56
CA GLN A 41 -9.76 13.95 -10.85
C GLN A 41 -9.01 13.70 -9.54
N GLN A 42 -8.09 12.74 -9.55
CA GLN A 42 -7.22 12.47 -8.41
C GLN A 42 -6.27 13.66 -8.13
N THR A 43 -5.94 13.87 -6.86
CA THR A 43 -4.99 14.88 -6.39
C THR A 43 -3.54 14.40 -6.52
N GLU A 44 -2.59 15.33 -6.37
CA GLU A 44 -1.15 15.03 -6.33
C GLU A 44 -0.55 15.65 -5.05
N PRO A 45 -0.25 14.87 -3.99
CA PRO A 45 -0.34 13.41 -3.90
C PRO A 45 -1.79 12.87 -3.84
N PRO A 46 -2.05 11.61 -4.24
CA PRO A 46 -3.39 11.02 -4.20
C PRO A 46 -3.99 11.06 -2.80
N SER A 47 -5.16 11.66 -2.70
CA SER A 47 -5.87 11.86 -1.42
C SER A 47 -7.38 11.67 -1.51
N ILE A 48 -7.92 11.45 -2.71
CA ILE A 48 -9.33 11.13 -2.91
C ILE A 48 -9.49 9.60 -2.91
N PRO A 49 -10.33 9.01 -2.04
CA PRO A 49 -10.56 7.58 -2.02
C PRO A 49 -11.06 7.02 -3.35
N VAL A 50 -10.65 5.80 -3.70
CA VAL A 50 -11.00 5.17 -4.99
C VAL A 50 -12.52 5.04 -5.15
N SER A 51 -13.25 4.78 -4.06
CA SER A 51 -14.71 4.69 -4.04
C SER A 51 -15.43 5.96 -4.53
N LYS A 52 -14.80 7.14 -4.44
CA LYS A 52 -15.40 8.41 -4.90
C LYS A 52 -15.44 8.53 -6.41
N PHE A 53 -14.58 7.82 -7.13
CA PHE A 53 -14.58 7.78 -8.60
C PHE A 53 -15.59 6.76 -9.14
N PHE A 54 -16.00 5.78 -8.32
CA PHE A 54 -16.87 4.65 -8.71
C PHE A 54 -18.06 4.53 -7.74
N PRO A 55 -19.06 5.44 -7.80
CA PRO A 55 -20.16 5.49 -6.85
C PRO A 55 -21.09 4.27 -6.89
N ASP A 56 -21.06 3.48 -7.96
CA ASP A 56 -21.78 2.21 -8.09
C ASP A 56 -20.98 1.01 -7.56
N SER A 57 -19.81 1.24 -6.94
CA SER A 57 -18.87 0.23 -6.45
C SER A 57 -18.35 -0.71 -7.53
N LYS A 58 -18.39 -0.31 -8.82
CA LYS A 58 -17.79 -1.06 -9.92
C LYS A 58 -16.43 -0.48 -10.30
N TYR A 59 -15.38 -1.21 -9.96
CA TYR A 59 -14.00 -0.83 -10.23
C TYR A 59 -13.49 -1.47 -11.54
N PRO A 60 -12.55 -0.84 -12.25
CA PRO A 60 -12.02 -1.35 -13.52
C PRO A 60 -11.38 -2.73 -13.37
N GLU A 61 -11.68 -3.66 -14.28
CA GLU A 61 -11.07 -4.99 -14.28
C GLU A 61 -9.57 -4.92 -14.63
N GLY A 62 -8.79 -5.85 -14.07
CA GLY A 62 -7.41 -6.08 -14.53
C GLY A 62 -7.35 -6.80 -15.88
N GLU A 63 -6.18 -7.31 -16.26
CA GLU A 63 -6.04 -8.07 -17.51
C GLU A 63 -6.80 -9.40 -17.43
N ILE A 64 -7.75 -9.62 -18.35
CA ILE A 64 -8.53 -10.86 -18.44
C ILE A 64 -7.87 -11.82 -19.44
N CYS A 65 -7.49 -13.01 -18.98
CA CYS A 65 -7.02 -14.12 -19.81
C CYS A 65 -8.02 -15.28 -19.78
N GLU A 66 -8.40 -15.83 -20.94
CA GLU A 66 -9.38 -16.93 -21.02
C GLU A 66 -8.86 -18.26 -20.43
N TYR A 67 -9.73 -18.98 -19.70
CA TYR A 67 -9.48 -20.37 -19.30
C TYR A 67 -9.88 -21.38 -20.37
N LYS A 68 -9.34 -22.60 -20.31
CA LYS A 68 -9.72 -23.70 -21.21
C LYS A 68 -11.11 -24.32 -20.93
N ASN A 69 -11.82 -23.94 -19.86
CA ASN A 69 -13.18 -24.39 -19.54
C ASN A 69 -13.86 -23.42 -18.53
N GLU A 70 -15.19 -23.39 -18.53
CA GLU A 70 -16.01 -22.44 -17.74
C GLU A 70 -16.55 -23.04 -16.43
N MET A 71 -16.69 -22.20 -15.40
CA MET A 71 -17.61 -22.35 -14.26
C MET A 71 -17.86 -20.97 -13.56
N ARG A 72 -18.51 -20.96 -12.38
CA ARG A 72 -19.38 -19.93 -11.73
C ARG A 72 -18.79 -18.60 -11.14
N TYR A 73 -19.59 -17.53 -11.12
CA TYR A 73 -19.24 -16.14 -10.68
C TYR A 73 -19.00 -15.92 -9.16
N ASP A 74 -18.00 -15.09 -8.80
CA ASP A 74 -17.76 -14.47 -7.49
C ASP A 74 -17.43 -12.96 -7.69
N ASP A 75 -17.68 -12.13 -6.67
CA ASP A 75 -17.46 -10.67 -6.71
C ASP A 75 -16.04 -10.29 -6.22
N TYR A 76 -15.23 -9.73 -7.12
CA TYR A 76 -13.80 -9.42 -6.92
C TYR A 76 -13.50 -7.91 -6.96
N ASN A 77 -14.54 -7.08 -6.99
CA ASN A 77 -14.42 -5.64 -7.24
C ASN A 77 -13.45 -4.94 -6.28
N ASP A 78 -13.44 -5.34 -5.01
CA ASP A 78 -12.71 -4.62 -3.99
C ASP A 78 -11.18 -4.75 -4.09
N LEU A 79 -10.69 -5.79 -4.80
CA LEU A 79 -9.27 -6.05 -5.02
C LEU A 79 -8.63 -5.04 -5.99
N ARG A 80 -9.43 -4.35 -6.81
CA ARG A 80 -8.95 -3.43 -7.86
C ARG A 80 -8.48 -2.07 -7.33
N ARG A 81 -8.71 -1.77 -6.05
CA ARG A 81 -8.37 -0.46 -5.44
C ARG A 81 -6.88 -0.24 -5.20
N ALA A 82 -6.05 -1.28 -5.29
CA ALA A 82 -4.61 -1.24 -5.00
C ALA A 82 -3.76 -0.48 -6.05
N ALA A 83 -4.23 -0.41 -7.30
CA ALA A 83 -3.41 0.00 -8.45
C ALA A 83 -2.95 1.47 -8.39
N GLU A 84 -3.73 2.37 -7.79
CA GLU A 84 -3.44 3.81 -7.76
C GLU A 84 -2.23 4.17 -6.88
N VAL A 85 -2.03 3.46 -5.76
CA VAL A 85 -0.88 3.70 -4.85
C VAL A 85 0.44 3.47 -5.58
N ARG A 86 0.48 2.42 -6.41
CA ARG A 86 1.68 1.99 -7.14
C ARG A 86 2.16 3.04 -8.13
N LYS A 87 1.24 3.59 -8.92
CA LYS A 87 1.53 4.64 -9.91
C LYS A 87 2.14 5.87 -9.26
N TYR A 88 1.60 6.28 -8.12
CA TYR A 88 2.14 7.40 -7.36
C TYR A 88 3.53 7.09 -6.78
N ALA A 89 3.72 5.90 -6.19
CA ALA A 89 5.00 5.48 -5.62
C ALA A 89 6.14 5.51 -6.66
N GLN A 90 5.90 4.99 -7.87
CA GLN A 90 6.89 5.01 -8.97
C GLN A 90 7.32 6.43 -9.35
N LYS A 91 6.39 7.40 -9.32
CA LYS A 91 6.66 8.80 -9.65
C LYS A 91 7.33 9.55 -8.51
N ALA A 92 6.92 9.32 -7.27
CA ALA A 92 7.33 10.10 -6.11
C ALA A 92 8.69 9.67 -5.53
N ILE A 93 9.02 8.37 -5.56
CA ILE A 93 10.25 7.85 -4.94
C ILE A 93 11.49 8.36 -5.69
N LYS A 94 12.46 8.90 -4.96
CA LYS A 94 13.72 9.42 -5.50
C LYS A 94 14.90 9.10 -4.57
N PRO A 95 16.14 8.97 -5.09
CA PRO A 95 17.33 8.90 -4.26
C PRO A 95 17.42 10.09 -3.32
N GLY A 96 17.91 9.86 -2.11
CA GLY A 96 17.97 10.85 -1.04
C GLY A 96 16.81 10.77 -0.04
N MET A 97 15.73 10.07 -0.36
CA MET A 97 14.68 9.74 0.61
C MET A 97 15.15 8.63 1.55
N THR A 98 14.81 8.74 2.83
CA THR A 98 14.97 7.63 3.78
C THR A 98 13.99 6.51 3.45
N MET A 99 14.36 5.27 3.80
CA MET A 99 13.45 4.14 3.61
C MET A 99 12.17 4.31 4.44
N ILE A 100 12.25 4.98 5.59
CA ILE A 100 11.09 5.29 6.44
C ILE A 100 10.12 6.22 5.70
N GLU A 101 10.61 7.32 5.12
CA GLU A 101 9.77 8.27 4.36
C GLU A 101 9.06 7.58 3.19
N ILE A 102 9.77 6.71 2.47
CA ILE A 102 9.21 5.94 1.36
C ILE A 102 8.08 5.02 1.86
N CYS A 103 8.32 4.23 2.90
CA CYS A 103 7.31 3.33 3.46
C CYS A 103 6.10 4.12 3.99
N GLU A 104 6.31 5.18 4.77
CA GLU A 104 5.21 5.96 5.33
C GLU A 104 4.37 6.64 4.24
N MET A 105 5.00 7.12 3.17
CA MET A 105 4.30 7.68 2.01
C MET A 105 3.38 6.64 1.35
N ILE A 106 3.91 5.45 1.03
CA ILE A 106 3.12 4.36 0.42
C ILE A 106 1.98 3.92 1.34
N GLU A 107 2.27 3.74 2.63
CA GLU A 107 1.31 3.26 3.61
C GLU A 107 0.20 4.28 3.88
N ASN A 108 0.53 5.57 3.97
CA ASN A 108 -0.47 6.62 4.13
C ASN A 108 -1.35 6.73 2.87
N GLY A 109 -0.76 6.71 1.68
CA GLY A 109 -1.50 6.66 0.42
C GLY A 109 -2.44 5.45 0.36
N THR A 110 -1.95 4.28 0.77
CA THR A 110 -2.76 3.05 0.86
C THR A 110 -3.96 3.24 1.77
N ARG A 111 -3.74 3.68 3.02
CA ARG A 111 -4.82 3.89 4.00
C ARG A 111 -5.89 4.84 3.48
N THR A 112 -5.49 5.92 2.83
CA THR A 112 -6.42 6.90 2.25
C THR A 112 -7.20 6.31 1.09
N LEU A 113 -6.53 5.64 0.14
CA LEU A 113 -7.16 5.16 -1.08
C LEU A 113 -8.11 3.97 -0.86
N VAL A 114 -7.81 3.11 0.12
CA VAL A 114 -8.67 1.96 0.46
C VAL A 114 -9.71 2.27 1.54
N GLU A 115 -9.72 3.49 2.08
CA GLU A 115 -10.56 3.89 3.23
C GLU A 115 -10.36 2.96 4.44
N GLU A 116 -9.15 2.98 5.03
CA GLU A 116 -8.77 2.10 6.14
C GLU A 116 -9.85 2.03 7.24
N ASN A 117 -10.26 0.80 7.57
CA ASN A 117 -11.32 0.52 8.53
C ASN A 117 -11.04 -0.79 9.29
N GLY A 118 -10.13 -0.73 10.27
CA GLY A 118 -9.78 -1.89 11.09
C GLY A 118 -9.31 -3.07 10.24
N LEU A 119 -9.90 -4.25 10.46
CA LEU A 119 -9.61 -5.46 9.66
C LEU A 119 -10.48 -5.58 8.41
N GLU A 120 -11.43 -4.67 8.20
CA GLU A 120 -12.28 -4.71 7.01
C GLU A 120 -11.53 -4.18 5.79
N ALA A 121 -10.80 -3.08 5.90
CA ALA A 121 -9.99 -2.56 4.79
C ALA A 121 -8.70 -1.91 5.30
N GLY A 122 -7.60 -2.10 4.59
CA GLY A 122 -6.32 -1.55 5.02
C GLY A 122 -5.11 -2.11 4.28
N ILE A 123 -3.96 -2.02 4.94
CA ILE A 123 -2.68 -2.53 4.45
C ILE A 123 -2.65 -4.04 4.62
N GLY A 124 -2.40 -4.77 3.53
CA GLY A 124 -2.36 -6.24 3.52
C GLY A 124 -1.15 -6.81 4.26
N PHE A 125 0.01 -6.18 4.09
CA PHE A 125 1.26 -6.51 4.78
C PHE A 125 2.22 -5.30 4.74
N PRO A 126 3.26 -5.24 5.60
CA PRO A 126 4.16 -4.09 5.65
C PRO A 126 4.85 -3.82 4.32
N THR A 127 4.99 -2.55 3.96
CA THR A 127 5.68 -2.15 2.72
C THR A 127 7.14 -2.60 2.73
N GLY A 128 7.44 -3.63 1.95
CA GLY A 128 8.77 -4.08 1.61
C GLY A 128 9.46 -3.04 0.72
N CYS A 129 10.73 -2.76 1.03
CA CYS A 129 11.57 -1.81 0.31
C CYS A 129 13.02 -2.35 0.20
N SER A 130 13.14 -3.65 -0.08
CA SER A 130 14.41 -4.39 -0.01
C SER A 130 15.43 -3.85 -1.02
N LEU A 131 16.68 -3.66 -0.59
CA LEU A 131 17.74 -3.04 -1.41
C LEU A 131 18.77 -4.07 -1.90
N ASN A 132 19.20 -3.94 -3.15
CA ASN A 132 20.36 -4.63 -3.73
C ASN A 132 20.26 -6.15 -3.63
N ASN A 133 21.17 -6.79 -2.88
CA ASN A 133 21.18 -8.24 -2.68
C ASN A 133 20.06 -8.73 -1.74
N CYS A 134 19.38 -7.85 -1.01
CA CYS A 134 18.18 -8.21 -0.24
C CYS A 134 16.99 -8.32 -1.19
N ALA A 135 16.46 -9.53 -1.38
CA ALA A 135 15.34 -9.81 -2.26
C ALA A 135 14.00 -9.37 -1.68
N ALA A 136 13.71 -9.74 -0.43
CA ALA A 136 12.38 -9.55 0.16
C ALA A 136 12.44 -9.33 1.69
N HIS A 137 11.30 -8.98 2.27
CA HIS A 137 11.05 -8.88 3.73
C HIS A 137 11.91 -7.86 4.49
N TYR A 138 12.55 -6.91 3.82
CA TYR A 138 13.09 -5.73 4.47
C TYR A 138 12.08 -4.57 4.43
N THR A 139 11.77 -4.06 5.61
CA THR A 139 11.13 -2.75 5.85
C THR A 139 11.83 -2.13 7.06
N PRO A 140 12.06 -0.80 7.10
CA PRO A 140 12.83 -0.18 8.17
C PRO A 140 12.12 -0.32 9.53
N ASN A 141 12.90 -0.57 10.57
CA ASN A 141 12.46 -0.39 11.96
C ASN A 141 12.63 1.08 12.38
N ALA A 142 12.03 1.47 13.52
CA ALA A 142 12.23 2.81 14.06
C ALA A 142 13.73 3.12 14.27
N GLY A 143 14.18 4.26 13.75
CA GLY A 143 15.57 4.71 13.82
C GLY A 143 16.50 4.17 12.72
N ASP A 144 15.98 3.42 11.74
CA ASP A 144 16.75 3.02 10.56
C ASP A 144 17.20 4.26 9.75
N PRO A 145 18.52 4.52 9.62
CA PRO A 145 19.04 5.69 8.94
C PRO A 145 19.21 5.49 7.43
N THR A 146 18.77 4.35 6.88
CA THR A 146 19.03 3.99 5.48
C THR A 146 18.37 4.99 4.54
N VAL A 147 19.17 5.48 3.59
CA VAL A 147 18.76 6.42 2.53
C VAL A 147 18.90 5.71 1.20
N LEU A 148 17.87 5.78 0.37
CA LEU A 148 17.87 5.26 -1.00
C LEU A 148 18.92 5.99 -1.84
N GLN A 149 19.83 5.24 -2.45
CA GLN A 149 20.89 5.77 -3.31
C GLN A 149 20.56 5.65 -4.80
N TYR A 150 21.32 6.36 -5.63
CA TYR A 150 21.16 6.34 -7.09
C TYR A 150 21.43 4.94 -7.69
N ASP A 151 22.44 4.25 -7.16
CA ASP A 151 22.87 2.93 -7.64
C ASP A 151 22.13 1.76 -6.98
N ASP A 152 21.12 2.03 -6.16
CA ASP A 152 20.35 0.98 -5.50
C ASP A 152 19.34 0.33 -6.45
N VAL A 153 19.14 -0.97 -6.25
CA VAL A 153 18.02 -1.75 -6.82
C VAL A 153 17.01 -2.02 -5.71
N CYS A 154 15.93 -1.23 -5.68
CA CYS A 154 14.92 -1.25 -4.62
C CYS A 154 13.68 -2.02 -5.07
N LYS A 155 13.26 -3.03 -4.30
CA LYS A 155 12.00 -3.76 -4.53
C LYS A 155 10.95 -3.15 -3.64
N ILE A 156 9.96 -2.48 -4.24
CA ILE A 156 8.77 -2.01 -3.54
C ILE A 156 7.73 -3.10 -3.64
N ASP A 157 7.32 -3.62 -2.48
CA ASP A 157 6.41 -4.74 -2.35
C ASP A 157 5.40 -4.39 -1.25
N PHE A 158 4.14 -4.22 -1.62
CA PHE A 158 3.12 -3.81 -0.67
C PHE A 158 1.76 -4.42 -1.01
N GLY A 159 1.03 -4.76 0.06
CA GLY A 159 -0.28 -5.36 -0.04
C GLY A 159 -1.38 -4.39 0.33
N THR A 160 -2.55 -4.54 -0.30
CA THR A 160 -3.80 -3.97 0.19
C THR A 160 -4.81 -5.07 0.45
N HIS A 161 -5.76 -4.87 1.37
CA HIS A 161 -6.87 -5.80 1.54
C HIS A 161 -8.18 -5.05 1.71
N VAL A 162 -9.26 -5.69 1.27
CA VAL A 162 -10.64 -5.23 1.52
C VAL A 162 -11.55 -6.43 1.79
N ASN A 163 -12.47 -6.27 2.74
CA ASN A 163 -13.32 -7.30 3.35
C ASN A 163 -12.52 -8.46 3.95
N GLY A 164 -11.42 -8.15 4.64
CA GLY A 164 -10.32 -9.09 4.94
C GLY A 164 -10.22 -9.58 6.39
N ASN A 165 -11.15 -10.44 6.83
CA ASN A 165 -10.94 -11.26 8.05
C ASN A 165 -10.10 -12.53 7.79
N VAL A 166 -9.67 -12.78 6.54
CA VAL A 166 -8.87 -13.94 6.09
C VAL A 166 -7.91 -13.49 4.98
N TYR A 167 -6.67 -14.01 4.98
CA TYR A 167 -5.60 -13.75 3.99
C TYR A 167 -6.00 -13.86 2.51
N SER A 168 -7.10 -14.56 2.19
CA SER A 168 -7.55 -14.86 0.83
C SER A 168 -8.07 -13.65 0.02
N ARG A 169 -7.86 -12.42 0.50
CA ARG A 169 -8.32 -11.16 -0.16
C ARG A 169 -7.27 -10.05 -0.13
N ILE A 170 -5.99 -10.40 -0.04
CA ILE A 170 -4.89 -9.45 -0.20
C ILE A 170 -4.59 -9.31 -1.69
N VAL A 171 -4.47 -8.09 -2.17
CA VAL A 171 -3.77 -7.80 -3.44
C VAL A 171 -2.33 -7.50 -3.10
N ASP A 172 -1.50 -8.46 -3.44
CA ASP A 172 -0.05 -8.40 -3.44
C ASP A 172 0.43 -7.85 -4.79
N CYS A 173 1.28 -6.83 -4.74
CA CYS A 173 1.88 -6.25 -5.92
C CYS A 173 3.26 -5.66 -5.61
N ALA A 174 4.26 -6.12 -6.36
CA ALA A 174 5.64 -5.70 -6.21
C ALA A 174 6.26 -5.27 -7.55
N PHE A 175 7.15 -4.29 -7.48
CA PHE A 175 7.95 -3.80 -8.61
C PHE A 175 9.35 -3.39 -8.17
N THR A 176 10.26 -3.35 -9.14
CA THR A 176 11.64 -2.92 -8.91
C THR A 176 11.86 -1.48 -9.40
N LEU A 177 12.35 -0.62 -8.51
CA LEU A 177 12.83 0.72 -8.79
C LEU A 177 14.35 0.75 -8.94
N THR A 178 14.80 1.36 -10.03
CA THR A 178 16.21 1.69 -10.30
C THR A 178 16.30 3.08 -10.88
N PHE A 179 17.39 3.80 -10.59
CA PHE A 179 17.68 5.12 -11.17
C PHE A 179 18.89 5.11 -12.10
N ASN A 180 19.78 4.13 -11.92
CA ASN A 180 20.86 3.85 -12.84
C ASN A 180 20.37 2.90 -13.96
N PRO A 181 20.42 3.33 -15.24
CA PRO A 181 20.00 2.50 -16.38
C PRO A 181 20.80 1.20 -16.56
N VAL A 182 21.95 1.05 -15.89
CA VAL A 182 22.74 -0.19 -15.92
C VAL A 182 21.94 -1.43 -15.50
N TYR A 183 20.88 -1.24 -14.71
CA TYR A 183 20.02 -2.32 -14.22
C TYR A 183 18.77 -2.57 -15.08
N ASP A 184 18.55 -1.80 -16.15
CA ASP A 184 17.38 -2.02 -17.02
C ASP A 184 17.32 -3.45 -17.60
N PRO A 185 18.44 -4.05 -18.07
CA PRO A 185 18.42 -5.45 -18.53
C PRO A 185 18.00 -6.44 -17.42
N LEU A 186 18.36 -6.18 -16.15
CA LEU A 186 17.97 -7.02 -15.02
C LEU A 186 16.45 -6.91 -14.77
N LYS A 187 15.89 -5.70 -14.78
CA LYS A 187 14.44 -5.51 -14.60
C LYS A 187 13.65 -6.19 -15.71
N GLU A 188 14.03 -5.99 -16.96
CA GLU A 188 13.33 -6.60 -18.10
C GLU A 188 13.38 -8.13 -18.03
N ALA A 189 14.54 -8.71 -17.69
CA ALA A 189 14.67 -10.15 -17.51
C ALA A 189 13.77 -10.69 -16.38
N VAL A 190 13.65 -9.98 -15.25
CA VAL A 190 12.78 -10.41 -14.16
C VAL A 190 11.30 -10.19 -14.49
N LYS A 191 10.94 -9.11 -15.19
CA LYS A 191 9.57 -8.89 -15.66
C LYS A 191 9.12 -10.03 -16.60
N ASP A 192 9.96 -10.42 -17.55
CA ASP A 192 9.71 -11.56 -18.45
C ASP A 192 9.69 -12.90 -17.69
N ALA A 193 10.56 -13.06 -16.69
CA ALA A 193 10.59 -14.24 -15.84
C ALA A 193 9.36 -14.35 -14.92
N THR A 194 8.83 -13.24 -14.38
CA THR A 194 7.55 -13.23 -13.63
C THR A 194 6.40 -13.69 -14.53
N ASN A 195 6.41 -13.33 -15.80
CA ASN A 195 5.45 -13.85 -16.78
C ASN A 195 5.61 -15.36 -17.02
N THR A 196 6.78 -15.93 -16.73
CA THR A 196 7.15 -17.33 -17.06
C THR A 196 7.25 -18.25 -15.83
N GLY A 197 7.29 -17.69 -14.61
CA GLY A 197 7.37 -18.41 -13.33
C GLY A 197 8.72 -19.11 -13.08
N VAL A 198 9.72 -18.38 -12.56
CA VAL A 198 11.09 -18.88 -12.37
C VAL A 198 11.46 -19.05 -10.89
N ARG A 199 12.41 -19.96 -10.59
CA ARG A 199 12.87 -20.34 -9.24
C ARG A 199 14.24 -19.71 -8.90
N GLY A 200 14.38 -19.15 -7.69
CA GLY A 200 15.65 -18.65 -7.10
C GLY A 200 15.95 -19.23 -5.71
N TYR A 201 17.11 -18.88 -5.13
CA TYR A 201 17.54 -19.27 -3.76
C TYR A 201 17.96 -18.03 -2.96
N VAL A 202 17.56 -17.94 -1.69
CA VAL A 202 17.85 -16.84 -0.76
C VAL A 202 18.09 -17.38 0.66
N ARG A 203 18.74 -16.60 1.53
CA ARG A 203 18.94 -16.92 2.96
C ARG A 203 18.45 -15.77 3.84
N GLU A 204 18.15 -16.04 5.10
CA GLU A 204 17.81 -14.98 6.06
C GLU A 204 19.04 -14.16 6.46
N ASP A 205 18.95 -12.83 6.47
CA ASP A 205 20.01 -11.92 6.94
C ASP A 205 19.44 -10.54 7.32
N GLY A 206 20.03 -9.86 8.30
CA GLY A 206 19.58 -8.54 8.78
C GLY A 206 18.60 -8.57 9.97
N GLU A 207 18.21 -7.39 10.45
CA GLU A 207 17.28 -7.29 11.58
C GLU A 207 15.84 -7.58 11.13
N CYS A 208 15.19 -8.54 11.78
CA CYS A 208 13.80 -8.89 11.50
C CYS A 208 12.85 -7.73 11.81
N SER A 209 12.02 -7.37 10.83
CA SER A 209 10.97 -6.36 10.95
C SER A 209 9.57 -6.90 10.70
N HIS A 210 9.40 -7.96 9.90
CA HIS A 210 8.10 -8.56 9.58
C HIS A 210 7.74 -9.70 10.53
N TYR A 211 6.46 -9.74 10.91
CA TYR A 211 5.89 -10.75 11.79
C TYR A 211 4.45 -11.06 11.38
N ALA A 212 3.97 -12.27 11.65
CA ALA A 212 2.54 -12.59 11.52
C ALA A 212 2.09 -13.52 12.65
N LYS A 213 0.82 -13.43 13.03
CA LYS A 213 0.25 -14.36 14.00
C LYS A 213 -0.15 -15.66 13.29
N ARG A 214 0.24 -16.81 13.84
CA ARG A 214 -0.20 -18.11 13.31
C ARG A 214 -1.69 -18.37 13.61
N HIS A 215 -2.40 -18.97 12.65
CA HIS A 215 -3.85 -19.19 12.71
C HIS A 215 -4.27 -20.16 13.82
N ASP A 216 -3.53 -21.26 13.99
CA ASP A 216 -3.96 -22.42 14.79
C ASP A 216 -3.20 -22.57 16.10
N VAL A 217 -3.07 -21.48 16.87
CA VAL A 217 -2.31 -21.52 18.14
C VAL A 217 -3.22 -21.42 19.35
N ASP A 218 -3.12 -22.41 20.24
CA ASP A 218 -3.78 -22.42 21.53
C ASP A 218 -3.19 -21.35 22.47
N GLN A 219 -3.96 -20.29 22.68
CA GLN A 219 -3.59 -19.14 23.49
C GLN A 219 -3.75 -19.40 25.01
N SER A 220 -4.34 -20.54 25.40
CA SER A 220 -4.63 -20.88 26.81
C SER A 220 -3.37 -21.06 27.67
N THR A 221 -2.21 -21.24 27.04
CA THR A 221 -0.93 -21.51 27.70
C THR A 221 -0.13 -20.26 28.09
N PHE A 222 -0.53 -19.05 27.65
CA PHE A 222 0.26 -17.83 27.88
C PHE A 222 0.06 -17.21 29.27
N ARG A 223 1.03 -17.44 30.16
CA ARG A 223 1.04 -16.90 31.53
C ARG A 223 1.73 -15.54 31.66
N ILE A 224 2.61 -15.17 30.74
CA ILE A 224 3.35 -13.90 30.80
C ILE A 224 2.42 -12.75 30.43
N LYS A 225 2.03 -11.94 31.44
CA LYS A 225 1.07 -10.83 31.30
C LYS A 225 1.40 -9.89 30.14
N LYS A 226 2.67 -9.51 29.98
CA LYS A 226 3.09 -8.56 28.93
C LYS A 226 3.02 -9.16 27.52
N ALA A 227 3.39 -10.44 27.35
CA ALA A 227 3.24 -11.15 26.08
C ALA A 227 1.76 -11.35 25.71
N LYS A 228 0.92 -11.65 26.70
CA LYS A 228 -0.54 -11.76 26.51
C LYS A 228 -1.17 -10.41 26.12
N ALA A 229 -0.77 -9.32 26.76
CA ALA A 229 -1.23 -7.98 26.40
C ALA A 229 -0.85 -7.62 24.95
N LEU A 230 0.41 -7.87 24.57
CA LEU A 230 0.87 -7.65 23.20
C LEU A 230 0.13 -8.53 22.18
N LEU A 231 -0.11 -9.81 22.50
CA LEU A 231 -0.86 -10.71 21.63
C LEU A 231 -2.31 -10.25 21.42
N ASN A 232 -2.95 -9.72 22.47
CA ASN A 232 -4.29 -9.15 22.37
C ASN A 232 -4.28 -7.91 21.46
N SER A 233 -3.26 -7.07 21.58
CA SER A 233 -3.07 -5.90 20.70
C SER A 233 -2.88 -6.32 19.24
N ILE A 234 -1.99 -7.28 18.97
CA ILE A 234 -1.78 -7.87 17.63
C ILE A 234 -3.10 -8.42 17.08
N SER A 235 -3.82 -9.22 17.88
CA SER A 235 -5.08 -9.84 17.44
C SER A 235 -6.16 -8.81 17.14
N LYS A 236 -6.20 -7.70 17.88
CA LYS A 236 -7.16 -6.62 17.69
C LYS A 236 -6.85 -5.80 16.43
N HIS A 237 -5.59 -5.47 16.21
CA HIS A 237 -5.19 -4.50 15.19
C HIS A 237 -4.80 -5.14 13.85
N PHE A 238 -4.27 -6.36 13.87
CA PHE A 238 -3.76 -7.04 12.68
C PHE A 238 -4.45 -8.39 12.46
N GLY A 239 -5.08 -8.96 13.49
CA GLY A 239 -5.72 -10.27 13.40
C GLY A 239 -4.69 -11.33 13.10
N THR A 240 -4.68 -11.80 11.85
CA THR A 240 -3.66 -12.72 11.32
C THR A 240 -2.79 -12.09 10.25
N LEU A 241 -3.12 -10.89 9.75
CA LEU A 241 -2.34 -10.18 8.74
C LEU A 241 -0.90 -9.93 9.22
N PRO A 242 0.09 -9.93 8.31
CA PRO A 242 1.45 -9.56 8.65
C PRO A 242 1.52 -8.11 9.13
N PHE A 243 2.40 -7.86 10.09
CA PHE A 243 2.66 -6.55 10.67
C PHE A 243 4.16 -6.34 10.84
N CYS A 244 4.57 -5.10 11.08
CA CYS A 244 5.96 -4.77 11.41
C CYS A 244 6.08 -4.00 12.72
N ARG A 245 7.30 -3.80 13.21
CA ARG A 245 7.56 -3.06 14.46
C ARG A 245 7.03 -1.62 14.40
N ARG A 246 7.17 -0.93 13.26
CA ARG A 246 6.60 0.42 13.06
C ARG A 246 5.08 0.43 13.25
N TYR A 247 4.37 -0.65 12.93
CA TYR A 247 2.93 -0.72 13.12
C TYR A 247 2.57 -0.90 14.60
N LEU A 248 3.35 -1.68 15.34
CA LEU A 248 3.24 -1.75 16.80
C LEU A 248 3.46 -0.37 17.43
N ASP A 249 4.50 0.36 16.99
CA ASP A 249 4.77 1.72 17.47
C ASP A 249 3.58 2.66 17.18
N ARG A 250 3.02 2.60 15.96
CA ARG A 250 1.87 3.42 15.53
C ARG A 250 0.60 3.16 16.35
N VAL A 251 0.33 1.91 16.75
CA VAL A 251 -0.83 1.59 17.61
C VAL A 251 -0.55 1.85 19.11
N GLY A 252 0.62 2.40 19.44
CA GLY A 252 0.98 2.86 20.78
C GLY A 252 1.65 1.79 21.65
N GLU A 253 2.03 0.65 21.09
CA GLU A 253 2.82 -0.34 21.84
C GLU A 253 4.22 0.20 22.09
N THR A 254 4.73 -0.01 23.31
CA THR A 254 6.09 0.41 23.69
C THR A 254 6.81 -0.67 24.46
N LYS A 255 8.15 -0.69 24.38
CA LYS A 255 9.00 -1.64 25.11
C LYS A 255 8.56 -3.11 24.89
N TYR A 256 8.04 -3.45 23.72
CA TYR A 256 7.43 -4.74 23.41
C TYR A 256 8.43 -5.80 22.95
N ALA A 257 9.68 -5.43 22.63
CA ALA A 257 10.69 -6.32 22.02
C ALA A 257 10.82 -7.69 22.72
N LEU A 258 10.93 -7.73 24.05
CA LEU A 258 11.04 -8.99 24.79
C LEU A 258 9.73 -9.81 24.76
N ALA A 259 8.59 -9.13 24.80
CA ALA A 259 7.28 -9.78 24.69
C ALA A 259 7.08 -10.37 23.28
N LEU A 260 7.46 -9.63 22.24
CA LEU A 260 7.43 -10.07 20.85
C LEU A 260 8.35 -11.28 20.65
N LYS A 261 9.59 -11.22 21.16
CA LYS A 261 10.51 -12.36 21.14
C LYS A 261 9.91 -13.59 21.82
N HIS A 262 9.27 -13.44 22.97
CA HIS A 262 8.60 -14.55 23.63
C HIS A 262 7.46 -15.14 22.78
N LEU A 263 6.65 -14.30 22.11
CA LEU A 263 5.60 -14.78 21.20
C LEU A 263 6.16 -15.54 20.00
N VAL A 264 7.34 -15.14 19.49
CA VAL A 264 8.07 -15.85 18.44
C VAL A 264 8.62 -17.19 18.94
N ASP A 265 9.35 -17.18 20.05
CA ASP A 265 9.97 -18.39 20.62
C ASP A 265 8.95 -19.46 21.03
N SER A 266 7.75 -19.02 21.44
CA SER A 266 6.62 -19.89 21.78
C SER A 266 5.79 -20.33 20.58
N GLY A 267 6.07 -19.77 19.41
CA GLY A 267 5.43 -20.12 18.16
C GLY A 267 4.03 -19.58 17.95
N VAL A 268 3.56 -18.58 18.71
CA VAL A 268 2.30 -17.88 18.39
C VAL A 268 2.47 -16.91 17.25
N VAL A 269 3.61 -16.24 17.22
CA VAL A 269 4.00 -15.30 16.17
C VAL A 269 5.11 -15.96 15.38
N GLU A 270 5.08 -15.78 14.07
CA GLU A 270 6.16 -16.14 13.17
C GLU A 270 6.92 -14.86 12.79
N SER A 271 8.25 -14.96 12.68
CA SER A 271 9.12 -13.88 12.25
C SER A 271 9.59 -14.12 10.84
N TYR A 272 9.53 -13.10 9.99
CA TYR A 272 9.95 -13.16 8.60
C TYR A 272 11.14 -12.20 8.40
N PRO A 273 12.38 -12.63 8.69
CA PRO A 273 13.55 -11.80 8.50
C PRO A 273 13.79 -11.49 7.02
N PRO A 274 14.59 -10.45 6.69
CA PRO A 274 14.92 -10.15 5.31
C PRO A 274 15.59 -11.33 4.61
N LEU A 275 15.20 -11.55 3.36
CA LEU A 275 15.71 -12.63 2.52
C LEU A 275 16.75 -12.07 1.56
N VAL A 276 17.99 -12.51 1.70
CA VAL A 276 19.18 -11.89 1.12
C VAL A 276 20.00 -12.92 0.34
N ASP A 277 20.50 -12.51 -0.82
CA ASP A 277 21.44 -13.24 -1.65
C ASP A 277 22.91 -12.87 -1.29
N ILE A 278 23.88 -13.44 -2.00
CA ILE A 278 25.30 -13.18 -1.77
C ILE A 278 25.62 -11.67 -1.84
N LYS A 279 26.49 -11.21 -0.94
CA LYS A 279 26.85 -9.79 -0.87
C LYS A 279 27.43 -9.30 -2.20
N GLY A 280 26.92 -8.18 -2.70
CA GLY A 280 27.32 -7.58 -3.97
C GLY A 280 26.54 -8.09 -5.18
N SER A 281 25.62 -9.05 -5.02
CA SER A 281 24.63 -9.36 -6.06
C SER A 281 23.52 -8.30 -6.10
N TYR A 282 22.71 -8.37 -7.15
CA TYR A 282 21.54 -7.53 -7.33
C TYR A 282 20.35 -8.41 -7.61
N THR A 283 19.26 -8.19 -6.88
CA THR A 283 17.99 -8.87 -7.10
C THR A 283 16.96 -7.87 -7.59
N ALA A 284 16.02 -8.34 -8.41
CA ALA A 284 14.82 -7.62 -8.83
C ALA A 284 13.60 -8.53 -8.61
N GLN A 285 12.43 -7.92 -8.47
CA GLN A 285 11.13 -8.55 -8.26
C GLN A 285 10.07 -7.80 -9.09
N PHE A 286 9.19 -8.59 -9.71
CA PHE A 286 7.90 -8.14 -10.23
C PHE A 286 6.86 -9.15 -9.77
N GLU A 287 5.70 -8.66 -9.33
CA GLU A 287 4.65 -9.51 -8.78
C GLU A 287 3.27 -8.98 -9.14
N HIS A 288 2.39 -9.92 -9.47
CA HIS A 288 0.98 -9.69 -9.64
C HIS A 288 0.16 -10.67 -8.83
N THR A 289 -0.95 -10.17 -8.29
CA THR A 289 -2.05 -11.01 -7.84
C THR A 289 -2.87 -11.44 -9.04
N ILE A 290 -3.07 -12.75 -9.16
CA ILE A 290 -4.01 -13.35 -10.11
C ILE A 290 -5.20 -13.92 -9.37
N ILE A 291 -6.38 -13.68 -9.91
CA ILE A 291 -7.62 -14.29 -9.45
C ILE A 291 -7.97 -15.37 -10.44
N LEU A 292 -8.07 -16.60 -9.95
CA LEU A 292 -8.58 -17.71 -10.75
C LEU A 292 -10.11 -17.68 -10.74
N ARG A 293 -10.70 -16.74 -11.50
CA ARG A 293 -12.15 -16.64 -11.60
C ARG A 293 -12.68 -17.85 -12.34
N PRO A 294 -13.86 -18.36 -12.05
CA PRO A 294 -14.25 -19.61 -12.69
C PRO A 294 -14.45 -19.54 -14.22
N THR A 295 -14.58 -18.35 -14.82
CA THR A 295 -14.62 -18.14 -16.28
C THR A 295 -13.32 -17.65 -16.90
N CYS A 296 -12.41 -17.07 -16.13
CA CYS A 296 -11.17 -16.46 -16.66
C CYS A 296 -10.11 -16.25 -15.58
N LYS A 297 -8.85 -16.15 -15.99
CA LYS A 297 -7.78 -15.65 -15.13
C LYS A 297 -7.83 -14.12 -15.19
N GLU A 298 -8.01 -13.45 -14.06
CA GLU A 298 -7.86 -11.99 -13.99
C GLU A 298 -6.53 -11.67 -13.31
N VAL A 299 -5.64 -10.97 -14.00
CA VAL A 299 -4.46 -10.36 -13.37
C VAL A 299 -4.91 -9.05 -12.73
N VAL A 300 -5.51 -9.16 -11.53
CA VAL A 300 -6.25 -8.05 -10.89
C VAL A 300 -5.37 -6.84 -10.57
N SER A 301 -4.07 -7.08 -10.38
CA SER A 301 -3.08 -6.04 -10.14
C SER A 301 -2.41 -5.52 -11.42
N SER A 302 -2.80 -5.96 -12.62
CA SER A 302 -2.19 -5.45 -13.86
C SER A 302 -2.46 -3.94 -14.03
N GLY A 303 -1.52 -3.22 -14.65
CA GLY A 303 -1.69 -1.81 -15.03
C GLY A 303 -0.93 -1.47 -16.31
N ASP A 304 -0.98 -0.20 -16.70
CA ASP A 304 -0.23 0.34 -17.85
C ASP A 304 1.28 0.46 -17.60
N ASP A 305 1.72 0.28 -16.35
CA ASP A 305 3.10 0.35 -15.91
C ASP A 305 3.84 -1.00 -15.96
N TYR A 306 3.19 -2.12 -15.60
CA TYR A 306 3.71 -3.48 -15.85
C TYR A 306 2.66 -4.57 -15.67
#